data_AF-A0A950SQ58-F1
#
_entry.id   AF-A0A950SQ58-F1
#
_cell.length_a   1.000
_cell.length_b   1.000
_cell.length_c   1.000
_cell.angle_alpha   90.00
_cell.angle_beta   90.00
_cell.angle_gamma   90.00
#
_symmetry.space_group_name_H-M   'P 1'
#
loop_
_entity.id
_entity.type
_entity.pdbx_description
1 polymer ?
#
loop_
_entity_poly.entity_id
_entity_poly.type
_entity_poly.pdbx_seq_one_letter_code
_entity_poly.pdbx_strand_id
1 'polypeptide(L)'
;MSLSARERGRLVRALAEREHLDPNGRWVRVTRNTLDRWIRAYREGGFDALVPTPRRVANGTPERVLELAIALRREQPARTAAQIRRIIVEAEGAAPSARTIQRHLAAAGLAWKGSPVARALGRFETERRNELWTGDAERHEARWSREEVRDLFRRPVAAGR
;
A
#
# COMPACT_ATOMS: atom_id res chain seq x y z
N MET A 1 47.54 -16.33 22.82
CA MET A 1 48.30 -15.07 22.64
C MET A 1 47.33 -13.95 22.27
N SER A 2 47.21 -12.89 23.07
CA SER A 2 46.34 -11.75 22.75
C SER A 2 47.08 -10.71 21.91
N LEU A 3 46.50 -10.29 20.79
CA LEU A 3 47.07 -9.22 19.95
C LEU A 3 47.15 -7.89 20.71
N SER A 4 48.22 -7.11 20.52
CA SER A 4 48.34 -5.74 21.04
C SER A 4 47.36 -4.78 20.35
N ALA A 5 47.13 -3.60 20.93
CA ALA A 5 46.27 -2.57 20.32
C ALA A 5 46.76 -2.15 18.93
N ARG A 6 48.09 -2.04 18.74
CA ARG A 6 48.70 -1.66 17.47
C ARG A 6 48.52 -2.73 16.40
N GLU A 7 48.70 -4.00 16.75
CA GLU A 7 48.49 -5.13 15.82
C GLU A 7 47.02 -5.24 15.41
N ARG A 8 46.09 -5.11 16.37
CA ARG A 8 44.66 -5.07 16.07
C ARG A 8 44.31 -3.92 15.13
N GLY A 9 44.86 -2.73 15.37
CA GLY A 9 44.63 -1.57 14.50
C GLY A 9 45.12 -1.78 13.07
N ARG A 10 46.27 -2.44 12.88
CA ARG A 10 46.78 -2.82 11.54
C ARG A 10 45.85 -3.82 10.85
N LEU A 11 45.40 -4.85 11.57
CA LEU A 11 44.49 -5.85 11.03
C LEU A 11 43.15 -5.25 10.59
N VAL A 12 42.57 -4.36 11.41
CA VAL A 12 41.31 -3.69 11.06
C VAL A 12 41.46 -2.83 9.82
N ARG A 13 42.58 -2.12 9.65
CA ARG A 13 42.86 -1.35 8.42
C ARG A 13 42.95 -2.25 7.20
N ALA A 14 43.72 -3.34 7.30
CA ALA A 14 43.83 -4.32 6.23
C ALA A 14 42.48 -4.96 5.87
N LEU A 15 41.61 -5.23 6.85
CA LEU A 15 40.26 -5.73 6.60
C LEU A 15 39.35 -4.71 5.92
N ALA A 16 39.50 -3.41 6.24
CA ALA A 16 38.71 -2.35 5.64
C ALA A 16 39.09 -2.07 4.17
N GLU A 17 40.33 -2.40 3.78
CA GLU A 17 40.81 -2.26 2.40
C GLU A 17 40.36 -3.43 1.50
N ARG A 18 39.92 -4.55 2.10
CA ARG A 18 39.48 -5.75 1.38
C ARG A 18 38.00 -5.72 1.05
N GLU A 19 37.65 -6.39 -0.04
CA GLU A 19 36.27 -6.70 -0.38
C GLU A 19 35.87 -8.05 0.24
N HIS A 20 34.62 -8.12 0.69
CA HIS A 20 34.04 -9.25 1.40
C HIS A 20 32.79 -9.70 0.66
N LEU A 21 32.55 -11.02 0.64
CA LEU A 21 31.32 -11.56 0.07
C LEU A 21 30.21 -11.46 1.13
N ASP A 22 29.11 -10.78 0.82
CA ASP A 22 27.94 -10.75 1.69
C ASP A 22 27.12 -12.05 1.58
N PRO A 23 26.18 -12.32 2.51
CA PRO A 23 25.33 -13.51 2.46
C PRO A 23 24.44 -13.62 1.22
N ASN A 24 24.25 -12.53 0.47
CA ASN A 24 23.48 -12.49 -0.77
C ASN A 24 24.36 -12.66 -2.02
N GLY A 25 25.67 -12.92 -1.85
CA GLY A 25 26.62 -13.10 -2.95
C GLY A 25 27.17 -11.80 -3.54
N ARG A 26 26.97 -10.64 -2.90
CA ARG A 26 27.48 -9.35 -3.36
C ARG A 26 28.82 -9.02 -2.71
N TRP A 27 29.78 -8.56 -3.52
CA TRP A 27 31.02 -7.98 -3.00
C TRP A 27 30.75 -6.64 -2.33
N VAL A 28 31.17 -6.51 -1.07
CA VAL A 28 31.00 -5.30 -0.26
C VAL A 28 32.31 -4.92 0.41
N ARG A 29 32.55 -3.62 0.50
CA ARG A 29 33.66 -3.06 1.26
C ARG A 29 33.14 -2.51 2.58
N VAL A 30 33.65 -3.04 3.68
CA VAL A 30 33.23 -2.62 5.01
C VAL A 30 34.18 -1.54 5.52
N THR A 31 33.65 -0.37 5.83
CA THR A 31 34.47 0.73 6.32
C THR A 31 35.07 0.42 7.68
N ARG A 32 36.25 0.99 7.96
CA ARG A 32 36.89 0.87 9.27
C ARG A 32 35.96 1.24 10.44
N ASN A 33 35.19 2.31 10.30
CA ASN A 33 34.23 2.74 11.33
C ASN A 33 33.19 1.65 11.64
N THR A 34 32.74 0.90 10.62
CA THR A 34 31.81 -0.22 10.81
C THR A 34 32.48 -1.38 11.55
N LEU A 35 33.72 -1.72 11.20
CA LEU A 35 34.49 -2.76 11.89
C LEU A 35 34.75 -2.38 13.35
N ASP A 36 35.15 -1.14 13.62
CA ASP A 36 35.39 -0.64 14.99
C ASP A 36 34.09 -0.69 15.83
N ARG A 37 32.95 -0.31 15.24
CA ARG A 37 31.63 -0.43 15.88
C ARG A 37 31.28 -1.89 16.22
N TRP A 38 31.49 -2.82 15.28
CA TRP A 38 31.25 -4.25 15.49
C TRP A 38 32.17 -4.84 16.54
N ILE A 39 33.47 -4.51 16.53
CA ILE A 39 34.43 -4.97 17.55
C ILE A 39 34.00 -4.50 18.94
N ARG A 40 33.53 -3.25 19.06
CA ARG A 40 33.01 -2.73 20.32
C ARG A 40 31.79 -3.50 20.80
N ALA A 41 30.78 -3.63 19.95
CA ALA A 41 29.56 -4.38 20.27
C ALA A 41 29.87 -5.83 20.68
N TYR A 42 30.76 -6.49 19.94
CA TYR A 42 31.19 -7.86 20.24
C TYR A 42 31.89 -7.99 21.60
N ARG A 43 32.69 -6.99 22.00
CA ARG A 43 33.33 -6.99 23.33
C ARG A 43 32.35 -6.76 24.47
N GLU A 44 31.30 -6.01 24.21
CA GLU A 44 30.30 -5.64 25.23
C GLU A 44 29.24 -6.73 25.42
N GLY A 45 28.81 -7.41 24.35
CA GLY A 45 27.71 -8.38 24.41
C GLY A 45 27.85 -9.60 23.49
N GLY A 46 29.07 -9.92 23.06
CA GLY A 46 29.36 -11.10 22.24
C GLY A 46 28.69 -11.07 20.88
N PHE A 47 28.36 -12.25 20.35
CA PHE A 47 27.73 -12.37 19.03
C PHE A 47 26.32 -11.75 18.98
N ASP A 48 25.55 -11.89 20.05
CA ASP A 48 24.18 -11.37 20.12
C ASP A 48 24.13 -9.84 19.94
N ALA A 49 25.14 -9.13 20.42
CA ALA A 49 25.28 -7.68 20.22
C ALA A 49 25.56 -7.26 18.76
N LEU A 50 25.95 -8.19 17.89
CA LEU A 50 26.10 -7.94 16.45
C LEU A 50 24.78 -8.11 15.68
N VAL A 51 23.78 -8.77 16.27
CA VAL A 51 22.48 -8.98 15.65
C VAL A 51 21.76 -7.63 15.56
N PRO A 52 21.34 -7.18 14.36
CA PRO A 52 20.65 -5.91 14.23
C PRO A 52 19.40 -5.87 15.10
N THR A 53 19.33 -4.93 16.05
CA THR A 53 18.11 -4.71 16.81
C THR A 53 17.02 -4.17 15.86
N PRO A 54 15.87 -4.83 15.74
CA PRO A 54 14.79 -4.32 14.91
C PRO A 54 14.38 -2.93 15.41
N ARG A 55 14.34 -1.95 14.49
CA ARG A 55 13.87 -0.61 14.85
C ARG A 55 12.41 -0.70 15.30
N ARG A 56 12.16 -0.43 16.57
CA ARG A 56 10.80 -0.18 17.06
C ARG A 56 10.39 1.22 16.61
N VAL A 57 9.46 1.30 15.67
CA VAL A 57 8.84 2.55 15.26
C VAL A 57 7.68 2.82 16.21
N ALA A 58 7.80 3.83 17.08
CA ALA A 58 6.82 4.12 18.13
C ALA A 58 5.42 4.46 17.60
N ASN A 59 5.32 4.94 16.35
CA ASN A 59 4.06 5.34 15.72
C ASN A 59 3.53 4.23 14.81
N GLY A 60 3.26 3.06 15.39
CA GLY A 60 2.51 2.01 14.72
C GLY A 60 1.06 2.43 14.47
N THR A 61 0.50 2.04 13.32
CA THR A 61 -0.97 2.15 13.13
C THR A 61 -1.65 1.28 14.18
N PRO A 62 -2.65 1.78 14.93
CA PRO A 62 -3.36 0.97 15.93
C PRO A 62 -3.93 -0.30 15.31
N GLU A 63 -3.76 -1.44 15.96
CA GLU A 63 -4.20 -2.75 15.45
C GLU A 63 -5.70 -2.75 15.11
N ARG A 64 -6.53 -2.16 15.99
CA ARG A 64 -7.98 -2.01 15.78
C ARG A 64 -8.35 -1.40 14.42
N VAL A 65 -7.55 -0.46 13.91
CA VAL A 65 -7.80 0.23 12.63
C VAL A 65 -7.49 -0.70 11.45
N LEU A 66 -6.49 -1.56 11.60
CA LEU A 66 -6.12 -2.56 10.62
C LEU A 66 -7.12 -3.72 10.58
N GLU A 67 -7.61 -4.14 11.74
CA GLU A 67 -8.72 -5.10 11.86
C GLU A 67 -10.01 -4.57 11.21
N LEU A 68 -10.36 -3.30 11.44
CA LEU A 68 -11.47 -2.65 10.76
C LEU A 68 -11.28 -2.65 9.23
N ALA A 69 -10.07 -2.40 8.74
CA ALA A 69 -9.78 -2.47 7.32
C ALA A 69 -10.01 -3.89 6.74
N ILE A 70 -9.67 -4.94 7.49
CA ILE A 70 -9.95 -6.34 7.13
C ILE A 70 -11.46 -6.59 7.10
N ALA A 71 -12.19 -6.16 8.12
CA ALA A 71 -13.65 -6.33 8.18
C ALA A 71 -14.33 -5.67 6.98
N LEU A 72 -14.00 -4.40 6.70
CA LEU A 72 -14.52 -3.65 5.56
C LEU A 72 -14.21 -4.33 4.22
N ARG A 73 -13.03 -4.96 4.09
CA ARG A 73 -12.67 -5.72 2.88
C ARG A 73 -13.48 -7.00 2.73
N ARG A 74 -13.74 -7.72 3.82
CA ARG A 74 -14.52 -8.97 3.80
C ARG A 74 -15.98 -8.72 3.47
N GLU A 75 -16.56 -7.67 4.02
CA GLU A 75 -17.94 -7.26 3.72
C GLU A 75 -18.17 -6.99 2.22
N GLN A 76 -17.20 -6.34 1.56
CA GLN A 76 -17.28 -6.05 0.14
C GLN A 76 -15.88 -6.15 -0.50
N PRO A 77 -15.53 -7.33 -1.06
CA PRO A 77 -14.20 -7.59 -1.62
C PRO A 77 -13.75 -6.61 -2.70
N ALA A 78 -14.70 -5.99 -3.40
CA ALA A 78 -14.47 -4.99 -4.44
C ALA A 78 -13.99 -3.64 -3.91
N ARG A 79 -14.20 -3.30 -2.63
CA ARG A 79 -13.80 -2.00 -2.06
C ARG A 79 -12.31 -1.78 -2.24
N THR A 80 -11.88 -0.63 -2.73
CA THR A 80 -10.45 -0.30 -2.87
C THR A 80 -9.86 0.12 -1.51
N ALA A 81 -8.54 0.07 -1.38
CA ALA A 81 -7.87 0.57 -0.17
C ALA A 81 -8.15 2.07 0.07
N ALA A 82 -8.36 2.86 -0.99
CA ALA A 82 -8.75 4.26 -0.89
C ALA A 82 -10.17 4.45 -0.33
N GLN A 83 -11.13 3.61 -0.76
CA GLN A 83 -12.49 3.61 -0.22
C GLN A 83 -12.49 3.17 1.25
N ILE A 84 -11.78 2.08 1.58
CA ILE A 84 -11.63 1.62 2.97
C ILE A 84 -11.05 2.73 3.84
N ARG A 85 -10.00 3.41 3.38
CA ARG A 85 -9.42 4.55 4.10
C ARG A 85 -10.45 5.65 4.35
N ARG A 86 -11.27 6.00 3.35
CA ARG A 86 -12.30 7.04 3.49
C ARG A 86 -13.30 6.69 4.60
N ILE A 87 -13.79 5.45 4.61
CA ILE A 87 -14.71 4.95 5.64
C ILE A 87 -14.07 5.02 7.03
N ILE A 88 -12.81 4.61 7.15
CA ILE A 88 -12.09 4.67 8.43
C ILE A 88 -11.91 6.12 8.91
N VAL A 89 -11.57 7.06 8.02
CA VAL A 89 -11.47 8.49 8.41
C VAL A 89 -12.81 9.02 8.89
N GLU A 90 -13.91 8.64 8.25
CA GLU A 90 -15.26 9.06 8.63
C GLU A 90 -15.69 8.48 9.99
N ALA A 91 -15.33 7.23 10.28
CA ALA A 91 -15.67 6.57 11.54
C ALA A 91 -14.75 6.94 12.72
N GLU A 92 -13.43 7.05 12.49
CA GLU A 92 -12.41 7.15 13.55
C GLU A 92 -11.67 8.51 13.55
N GLY A 93 -11.98 9.41 12.61
CA GLY A 93 -11.34 10.72 12.46
C GLY A 93 -9.92 10.70 11.85
N ALA A 94 -9.23 9.56 11.90
CA ALA A 94 -7.90 9.39 11.31
C ALA A 94 -7.70 7.97 10.75
N ALA A 95 -6.90 7.86 9.69
CA ALA A 95 -6.57 6.58 9.08
C ALA A 95 -5.13 6.55 8.56
N PRO A 96 -4.48 5.37 8.54
CA PRO A 96 -3.23 5.18 7.83
C PRO A 96 -3.36 5.48 6.32
N SER A 97 -2.23 5.62 5.64
CA SER A 97 -2.23 5.79 4.18
C SER A 97 -2.86 4.60 3.46
N ALA A 98 -3.42 4.85 2.27
CA ALA A 98 -4.00 3.78 1.45
C ALA A 98 -2.97 2.68 1.11
N ARG A 99 -1.69 3.06 0.95
CA ARG A 99 -0.58 2.11 0.72
C ARG A 99 -0.35 1.19 1.93
N THR A 100 -0.45 1.72 3.15
CA THR A 100 -0.35 0.91 4.37
C THR A 100 -1.51 -0.07 4.50
N ILE A 101 -2.74 0.40 4.26
CA ILE A 101 -3.94 -0.47 4.25
C ILE A 101 -3.79 -1.56 3.19
N GLN A 102 -3.37 -1.21 1.97
CA GLN A 102 -3.15 -2.17 0.89
C GLN A 102 -2.12 -3.24 1.27
N ARG A 103 -0.99 -2.84 1.86
CA ARG A 103 0.07 -3.77 2.30
C ARG A 103 -0.45 -4.71 3.37
N HIS A 104 -1.18 -4.19 4.36
CA HIS A 104 -1.75 -4.98 5.43
C HIS A 104 -2.78 -5.99 4.90
N LEU A 105 -3.70 -5.56 4.03
CA LEU A 105 -4.67 -6.44 3.39
C LEU A 105 -4.00 -7.53 2.54
N ALA A 106 -2.95 -7.20 1.79
CA ALA A 106 -2.20 -8.17 1.01
C ALA A 106 -1.52 -9.22 1.91
N ALA A 107 -0.92 -8.80 3.03
CA ALA A 107 -0.35 -9.71 4.01
C ALA A 107 -1.41 -10.63 4.65
N ALA A 108 -2.64 -10.14 4.81
CA ALA A 108 -3.79 -10.93 5.26
C ALA A 108 -4.45 -11.79 4.15
N GLY A 109 -3.86 -11.88 2.95
CA GLY A 109 -4.42 -12.65 1.83
C GLY A 109 -5.64 -12.01 1.15
N LEU A 110 -5.95 -10.75 1.45
CA LEU A 110 -7.10 -9.99 0.97
C LEU A 110 -6.70 -8.90 -0.04
N ALA A 111 -5.67 -9.18 -0.84
CA ALA A 111 -5.24 -8.26 -1.89
C ALA A 111 -6.40 -7.94 -2.86
N TRP A 112 -6.51 -6.67 -3.25
CA TRP A 112 -7.51 -6.29 -4.24
C TRP A 112 -7.14 -6.89 -5.60
N LYS A 113 -8.07 -7.63 -6.20
CA LYS A 113 -7.86 -8.33 -7.48
C LYS A 113 -8.14 -7.45 -8.71
N GLY A 114 -8.33 -6.15 -8.51
CA GLY A 114 -8.84 -5.26 -9.55
C GLY A 114 -10.35 -5.42 -9.74
N SER A 115 -10.95 -4.50 -10.50
CA SER A 115 -12.26 -4.75 -11.09
C SER A 115 -12.05 -5.49 -12.43
N PRO A 116 -12.88 -6.47 -12.82
CA PRO A 116 -12.80 -7.12 -14.12
C PRO A 116 -13.11 -6.21 -15.31
N VAL A 117 -13.10 -4.88 -15.13
CA VAL A 117 -13.27 -3.93 -16.22
C VAL A 117 -12.09 -4.12 -17.15
N ALA A 118 -12.31 -4.91 -18.20
CA ALA A 118 -11.53 -4.88 -19.41
C ALA A 118 -11.28 -3.41 -19.70
N ARG A 119 -10.01 -3.03 -19.74
CA ARG A 119 -9.59 -1.68 -20.09
C ARG A 119 -10.26 -1.33 -21.42
N ALA A 120 -11.41 -0.65 -21.37
CA ALA A 120 -11.95 0.08 -22.49
C ALA A 120 -11.06 1.32 -22.64
N LEU A 121 -9.81 1.08 -23.06
CA LEU A 121 -8.89 2.11 -23.55
C LEU A 121 -9.15 2.38 -25.05
N GLY A 122 -10.35 2.05 -25.52
CA GLY A 122 -10.83 2.41 -26.86
C GLY A 122 -11.47 3.79 -26.86
N ARG A 123 -11.62 4.38 -28.05
CA ARG A 123 -12.50 5.54 -28.20
C ARG A 123 -13.92 5.12 -27.87
N PHE A 124 -14.62 6.00 -27.16
CA PHE A 124 -16.05 5.89 -26.96
C PHE A 124 -16.73 6.26 -28.29
N GLU A 125 -17.05 5.26 -29.09
CA GLU A 125 -17.67 5.40 -30.41
C GLU A 125 -18.86 4.45 -30.56
N THR A 126 -19.84 4.85 -31.36
CA THR A 126 -20.96 4.03 -31.78
C THR A 126 -20.96 3.95 -33.30
N GLU A 127 -21.32 2.81 -33.88
CA GLU A 127 -21.29 2.61 -35.33
C GLU A 127 -22.36 3.44 -36.05
N ARG A 128 -23.49 3.68 -35.40
CA ARG A 128 -24.65 4.35 -36.00
C ARG A 128 -25.17 5.50 -35.15
N ARG A 129 -25.80 6.46 -35.82
CA ARG A 129 -26.58 7.53 -35.18
C ARG A 129 -27.70 6.91 -34.35
N ASN A 130 -27.94 7.43 -33.15
CA ASN A 130 -28.96 6.99 -32.19
C ASN A 130 -28.75 5.58 -31.60
N GLU A 131 -27.56 5.00 -31.71
CA GLU A 131 -27.24 3.69 -31.12
C GLU A 131 -27.01 3.77 -29.61
N LEU A 132 -26.53 4.92 -29.10
CA LEU A 132 -26.39 5.18 -27.67
C LEU A 132 -26.92 6.57 -27.32
N TRP A 133 -27.71 6.61 -26.25
CA TRP A 133 -28.19 7.84 -25.64
C TRP A 133 -27.58 7.96 -24.25
N THR A 134 -26.84 9.03 -24.00
CA THR A 134 -26.35 9.36 -22.66
C THR A 134 -27.30 10.40 -22.07
N GLY A 135 -27.96 10.04 -20.97
CA GLY A 135 -28.76 10.97 -20.18
C GLY A 135 -27.98 11.40 -18.96
N ASP A 136 -28.01 12.70 -18.66
CA ASP A 136 -27.63 13.22 -17.35
C ASP A 136 -28.90 13.55 -16.57
N ALA A 137 -28.89 13.29 -15.27
CA ALA A 137 -30.04 13.49 -14.40
C ALA A 137 -29.61 14.18 -13.10
N GLU A 138 -30.13 15.38 -12.90
CA GLU A 138 -30.01 16.07 -11.62
C GLU A 138 -31.10 15.60 -10.66
N ARG A 139 -30.69 15.24 -9.45
CA ARG A 139 -31.64 14.92 -8.38
C ARG A 139 -32.22 16.21 -7.81
N HIS A 140 -33.30 16.69 -8.40
CA HIS A 140 -34.15 17.69 -7.78
C HIS A 140 -35.02 17.05 -6.70
N GLU A 141 -35.17 17.70 -5.55
CA GLU A 141 -36.04 17.30 -4.44
C GLU A 141 -37.52 17.56 -4.78
N ALA A 142 -37.96 17.08 -5.94
CA ALA A 142 -39.31 17.22 -6.43
C ALA A 142 -40.12 15.93 -6.18
N ARG A 143 -41.33 16.12 -5.64
CA ARG A 143 -42.33 15.14 -5.20
C ARG A 143 -43.00 14.37 -6.34
N TRP A 144 -42.24 13.84 -7.29
CA TRP A 144 -42.83 13.01 -8.35
C TRP A 144 -43.10 11.61 -7.80
N SER A 145 -44.34 11.16 -7.90
CA SER A 145 -44.70 9.77 -7.62
C SER A 145 -44.08 8.84 -8.67
N ARG A 146 -43.88 7.56 -8.31
CA ARG A 146 -43.34 6.54 -9.24
C ARG A 146 -44.20 6.35 -10.49
N GLU A 147 -45.49 6.70 -10.44
CA GLU A 147 -46.41 6.60 -11.56
C GLU A 147 -46.20 7.74 -12.57
N GLU A 148 -46.03 8.97 -12.09
CA GLU A 148 -45.80 10.14 -12.96
C GLU A 148 -44.47 10.03 -13.74
N VAL A 149 -43.41 9.53 -13.09
CA VAL A 149 -42.13 9.29 -13.77
C VAL A 149 -42.27 8.22 -14.84
N ARG A 150 -43.04 7.16 -14.57
CA ARG A 150 -43.25 6.06 -15.53
C ARG A 150 -44.01 6.53 -16.76
N ASP A 151 -45.02 7.37 -16.60
CA ASP A 151 -45.82 7.88 -17.71
C ASP A 151 -45.09 8.91 -18.56
N LEU A 152 -44.18 9.70 -17.97
CA LEU A 152 -43.32 10.63 -18.72
C LEU A 152 -42.53 9.92 -19.84
N PHE A 153 -41.94 8.77 -19.53
CA PHE A 153 -41.15 7.97 -20.49
C PHE A 153 -42.00 7.15 -21.48
N ARG A 154 -43.31 7.04 -21.24
CA ARG A 154 -44.23 6.30 -22.11
C ARG A 154 -44.94 7.20 -23.13
N ARG A 155 -44.76 8.52 -23.04
CA ARG A 155 -45.32 9.46 -24.02
C ARG A 155 -44.69 9.21 -25.40
N PRO A 156 -45.49 9.00 -26.45
CA PRO A 156 -44.96 8.86 -27.79
C PRO A 156 -44.27 10.16 -28.19
N VAL A 157 -43.02 10.06 -28.63
CA VAL A 157 -42.31 11.18 -29.25
C VAL A 157 -43.04 11.51 -30.54
N ALA A 158 -43.64 12.70 -30.62
CA ALA A 158 -44.26 13.15 -31.86
C ALA A 158 -43.20 13.15 -32.97
N ALA A 159 -43.41 12.32 -33.99
CA ALA A 159 -42.55 12.27 -35.16
C ALA A 159 -42.70 13.59 -35.93
N GLY A 160 -41.78 14.53 -35.69
CA GLY A 160 -41.62 15.74 -36.49
C GLY A 160 -41.04 15.40 -37.86
N ARG A 161 -41.66 15.97 -38.91
CA ARG A 161 -41.26 15.90 -40.32
C ARG A 161 -39.92 16.59 -40.57
#